data_AF-A0A838J2I1-F1
#
_entry.id   AF-A0A838J2I1-F1
#
_cell.length_a   1.000
_cell.length_b   1.000
_cell.length_c   1.000
_cell.angle_alpha   90.00
_cell.angle_beta   90.00
_cell.angle_gamma   90.00
#
_symmetry.space_group_name_H-M   'P 1'
#
loop_
_entity.id
_entity.type
_entity.pdbx_description
1 polymer ?
#
loop_
_entity_poly.entity_id
_entity_poly.type
_entity_poly.pdbx_seq_one_letter_code
_entity_poly.pdbx_strand_id
1 'polypeptide(L)'
;MITFIILTAMRRRRIQLANMPPAQQWHYQQIAATYQLGNLLETYGSSNLIVLLCSEGVVTLNKGQVDAIRWDQVEAFWKDVSLSHGSDSSDSYDYTLVRNDGVKFEYPDRITDIQKLGQQLEREVTRRLLPTALATATAGHDVGFGAITVNAHMISAEAGHKTLPFSELEYIIMDEEKLYIYRKGERRAWHHQRVSPVPNPAILKEVISHLQQEEVRHELPQVITAYTMGTPIVFGRLSLSLQGVEIDQGKERVAWSGIRSIDVREQDVSIRLWNKLQYWKTLPRWMTPNASMLKGLVAHIMQERLRATQTHINSQLPQTIASYMAGIPIDFGRISLSTQGVSIDQGKKFLPWHEVAHLRTQTYIGGEHVVIGKKGQLISWQVIPIAGISNIDLFRAFVARMQSGIIV
;
A
#
# COMPACT_ATOMS: atom_id res chain seq x y z
N MET A 1 26.08 -20.88 15.90
CA MET A 1 24.88 -21.74 15.88
C MET A 1 24.72 -22.48 14.55
N ILE A 2 24.77 -21.84 13.37
CA ILE A 2 24.76 -22.53 12.06
C ILE A 2 25.89 -23.54 11.93
N THR A 3 27.13 -23.12 12.21
CA THR A 3 28.29 -24.00 12.22
C THR A 3 28.07 -25.18 13.16
N PHE A 4 27.40 -24.96 14.30
CA PHE A 4 27.05 -26.01 15.25
C PHE A 4 25.95 -26.94 14.71
N ILE A 5 24.93 -26.46 14.00
CA ILE A 5 23.88 -27.29 13.38
C ILE A 5 24.45 -28.11 12.24
N ILE A 6 25.25 -27.50 11.36
CA ILE A 6 25.97 -28.17 10.27
C ILE A 6 26.94 -29.22 10.86
N LEU A 7 27.78 -28.83 11.82
CA LEU A 7 28.70 -29.76 12.49
C LEU A 7 27.95 -30.84 13.27
N THR A 8 26.78 -30.57 13.87
CA THR A 8 26.00 -31.57 14.63
C THR A 8 25.24 -32.52 13.71
N ALA A 9 24.73 -32.04 12.57
CA ALA A 9 24.19 -32.88 11.50
C ALA A 9 25.28 -33.80 10.93
N MET A 10 26.49 -33.26 10.71
CA MET A 10 27.68 -34.03 10.34
C MET A 10 28.13 -34.99 11.45
N ARG A 11 28.00 -34.63 12.73
CA ARG A 11 28.43 -35.47 13.86
C ARG A 11 27.46 -36.62 14.15
N ARG A 12 26.16 -36.44 13.89
CA ARG A 12 25.13 -37.49 14.02
C ARG A 12 25.19 -38.53 12.89
N ARG A 13 25.70 -38.18 11.71
CA ARG A 13 26.05 -39.13 10.65
C ARG A 13 27.56 -39.35 10.66
N ARG A 14 28.07 -40.32 11.44
CA ARG A 14 29.49 -40.72 11.46
C ARG A 14 30.02 -41.01 10.05
N ILE A 15 30.45 -39.97 9.35
CA ILE A 15 31.29 -40.01 8.17
C ILE A 15 32.38 -39.00 8.50
N GLN A 16 33.59 -39.51 8.72
CA GLN A 16 34.74 -38.68 8.98
C GLN A 16 34.93 -37.76 7.77
N LEU A 17 34.94 -36.44 7.98
CA LEU A 17 35.40 -35.45 7.00
C LEU A 17 36.69 -35.91 6.31
N ALA A 18 37.57 -36.62 7.04
CA ALA A 18 38.83 -37.20 6.54
C ALA A 18 38.69 -38.23 5.39
N ASN A 19 37.53 -38.87 5.22
CA ASN A 19 37.30 -39.89 4.18
C ASN A 19 36.54 -39.37 2.95
N MET A 20 36.17 -38.08 2.92
CA MET A 20 35.57 -37.47 1.73
C MET A 20 36.64 -37.26 0.65
N PRO A 21 36.31 -37.45 -0.64
CA PRO A 21 37.17 -37.04 -1.73
C PRO A 21 37.60 -35.57 -1.57
N PRO A 22 38.86 -35.21 -1.89
CA PRO A 22 39.37 -33.84 -1.72
C PRO A 22 38.50 -32.75 -2.35
N ALA A 23 37.83 -33.04 -3.47
CA ALA A 23 36.90 -32.12 -4.12
C ALA A 23 35.66 -31.81 -3.24
N GLN A 24 35.13 -32.80 -2.51
CA GLN A 24 34.02 -32.60 -1.58
C GLN A 24 34.49 -31.88 -0.31
N GLN A 25 35.66 -32.22 0.23
CA GLN A 25 36.23 -31.48 1.37
C GLN A 25 36.43 -30.01 1.05
N TRP A 26 36.94 -29.70 -0.15
CA TRP A 26 37.12 -28.32 -0.61
C TRP A 26 35.78 -27.60 -0.76
N HIS A 27 34.75 -28.27 -1.29
CA HIS A 27 33.40 -27.72 -1.36
C HIS A 27 32.81 -27.45 0.03
N TYR A 28 33.03 -28.35 1.01
CA TYR A 28 32.59 -28.18 2.40
C TYR A 28 33.35 -27.09 3.16
N GLN A 29 34.66 -26.95 2.90
CA GLN A 29 35.45 -25.86 3.45
C GLN A 29 35.09 -24.53 2.81
N GLN A 30 34.76 -24.50 1.51
CA GLN A 30 34.17 -23.32 0.88
C GLN A 30 32.81 -23.00 1.46
N ILE A 31 31.93 -23.98 1.67
CA ILE A 31 30.66 -23.84 2.39
C ILE A 31 30.93 -23.25 3.77
N ALA A 32 31.76 -23.87 4.62
CA ALA A 32 32.04 -23.38 5.97
C ALA A 32 32.71 -21.99 6.02
N ALA A 33 33.60 -21.67 5.08
CA ALA A 33 34.21 -20.35 4.91
C ALA A 33 33.20 -19.32 4.36
N THR A 34 32.31 -19.77 3.46
CA THR A 34 31.17 -18.99 2.96
C THR A 34 30.13 -18.78 4.07
N TYR A 35 30.03 -19.66 5.07
CA TYR A 35 29.17 -19.51 6.26
C TYR A 35 29.78 -18.69 7.39
N GLN A 36 30.93 -18.03 7.17
CA GLN A 36 31.21 -16.76 7.87
C GLN A 36 30.38 -15.58 7.32
N LEU A 37 29.66 -15.73 6.18
CA LEU A 37 28.96 -14.63 5.49
C LEU A 37 27.46 -14.46 5.80
N GLY A 38 26.95 -14.79 6.99
CA GLY A 38 25.59 -14.32 7.28
C GLY A 38 24.96 -14.81 8.57
N ASN A 39 24.10 -13.96 9.13
CA ASN A 39 23.22 -14.34 10.22
C ASN A 39 22.18 -15.36 9.68
N LEU A 40 22.01 -16.48 10.40
CA LEU A 40 20.87 -17.36 10.17
C LEU A 40 19.62 -16.53 10.36
N LEU A 41 18.77 -16.49 9.33
CA LEU A 41 17.49 -15.86 9.45
C LEU A 41 16.51 -16.87 10.03
N GLU A 42 16.27 -17.97 9.30
CA GLU A 42 15.27 -18.97 9.66
C GLU A 42 15.67 -20.37 9.18
N THR A 43 14.99 -21.39 9.71
CA THR A 43 15.18 -22.80 9.35
C THR A 43 13.82 -23.43 9.12
N TYR A 44 13.69 -24.12 8.00
CA TYR A 44 12.48 -24.83 7.58
C TYR A 44 12.85 -26.27 7.26
N GLY A 45 11.93 -27.22 7.40
CA GLY A 45 12.27 -28.58 7.00
C GLY A 45 11.15 -29.58 6.98
N SER A 46 11.51 -30.76 6.51
CA SER A 46 10.76 -32.01 6.51
C SER A 46 11.71 -33.14 6.93
N SER A 47 11.23 -34.39 6.96
CA SER A 47 12.08 -35.54 7.31
C SER A 47 13.33 -35.71 6.43
N ASN A 48 13.31 -35.19 5.20
CA ASN A 48 14.38 -35.40 4.21
C ASN A 48 15.04 -34.14 3.67
N LEU A 49 14.44 -32.96 3.87
CA LEU A 49 14.92 -31.69 3.35
C LEU A 49 14.90 -30.63 4.45
N ILE A 50 16.03 -29.99 4.71
CA ILE A 50 16.14 -28.83 5.58
C ILE A 50 16.60 -27.65 4.73
N VAL A 51 15.93 -26.52 4.86
CA VAL A 51 16.26 -25.26 4.19
C VAL A 51 16.71 -24.25 5.24
N LEU A 52 17.92 -23.73 5.09
CA LEU A 52 18.46 -22.66 5.91
C LEU A 52 18.48 -21.38 5.10
N LEU A 53 17.74 -20.38 5.55
CA LEU A 53 17.72 -19.06 4.93
C LEU A 53 18.80 -18.18 5.57
N CYS A 54 19.71 -17.66 4.76
CA CYS A 54 20.82 -16.81 5.20
C CYS A 54 20.75 -15.44 4.50
N SER A 55 21.43 -14.43 5.06
CA SER A 55 21.47 -13.08 4.45
C SER A 55 22.10 -13.05 3.05
N GLU A 56 22.99 -14.01 2.74
CA GLU A 56 23.72 -14.09 1.47
C GLU A 56 23.33 -15.27 0.56
N GLY A 57 22.40 -16.13 1.00
CA GLY A 57 21.92 -17.21 0.16
C GLY A 57 20.98 -18.18 0.86
N VAL A 58 20.75 -19.31 0.20
CA VAL A 58 19.98 -20.44 0.73
C VAL A 58 20.87 -21.66 0.80
N VAL A 59 20.73 -22.43 1.87
CA VAL A 59 21.35 -23.75 2.03
C VAL A 59 20.28 -24.81 2.06
N THR A 60 20.46 -25.87 1.29
CA THR A 60 19.59 -27.04 1.31
C THR A 60 20.36 -28.26 1.75
N LEU A 61 19.87 -28.94 2.79
CA LEU A 61 20.35 -30.25 3.22
C LEU A 61 19.33 -31.31 2.80
N ASN A 62 19.64 -32.08 1.77
CA ASN A 62 18.78 -33.13 1.26
C ASN A 62 19.46 -34.49 1.38
N LYS A 63 18.95 -35.37 2.26
CA LYS A 63 19.50 -36.71 2.47
C LYS A 63 21.04 -36.79 2.68
N GLY A 64 21.67 -35.72 3.14
CA GLY A 64 23.13 -35.63 3.38
C GLY A 64 23.92 -34.98 2.26
N GLN A 65 23.28 -34.63 1.14
CA GLN A 65 23.79 -33.66 0.19
C GLN A 65 23.55 -32.26 0.74
N VAL A 66 24.55 -31.40 0.58
CA VAL A 66 24.50 -29.99 0.96
C VAL A 66 24.71 -29.19 -0.30
N ASP A 67 23.69 -28.44 -0.67
CA ASP A 67 23.76 -27.50 -1.79
C ASP A 67 23.55 -26.09 -1.25
N ALA A 68 24.21 -25.14 -1.88
CA ALA A 68 24.11 -23.74 -1.52
C ALA A 68 23.99 -22.89 -2.78
N ILE A 69 23.12 -21.89 -2.70
CA ILE A 69 22.96 -20.88 -3.74
C ILE A 69 23.12 -19.51 -3.10
N ARG A 70 24.04 -18.70 -3.63
CA ARG A 70 24.16 -17.31 -3.23
C ARG A 70 23.07 -16.50 -3.93
N TRP A 71 22.55 -15.47 -3.26
CA TRP A 71 21.47 -14.67 -3.82
C TRP A 71 21.84 -13.93 -5.12
N ASP A 72 23.12 -13.60 -5.32
CA ASP A 72 23.64 -13.01 -6.57
C ASP A 72 23.77 -14.01 -7.72
N GLN A 73 23.62 -15.32 -7.44
CA GLN A 73 23.59 -16.36 -8.44
C GLN A 73 22.15 -16.73 -8.86
N VAL A 74 21.14 -16.28 -8.10
CA VAL A 74 19.73 -16.54 -8.45
C VAL A 74 19.36 -15.74 -9.69
N GLU A 75 18.89 -16.43 -10.72
CA GLU A 75 18.37 -15.85 -11.95
C GLU A 75 16.85 -15.71 -11.89
N ALA A 76 16.16 -16.73 -11.38
CA ALA A 76 14.71 -16.75 -11.40
C ALA A 76 14.10 -17.56 -10.25
N PHE A 77 12.89 -17.15 -9.88
CA PHE A 77 12.04 -17.75 -8.86
C PHE A 77 10.65 -18.03 -9.41
N TRP A 78 10.14 -19.24 -9.22
CA TRP A 78 8.76 -19.62 -9.55
C TRP A 78 8.02 -20.05 -8.28
N LYS A 79 6.72 -19.80 -8.28
CA LYS A 79 5.77 -20.32 -7.31
C LYS A 79 4.63 -21.03 -8.03
N ASP A 80 4.40 -22.30 -7.71
CA ASP A 80 3.22 -23.03 -8.12
C ASP A 80 2.34 -23.20 -6.89
N VAL A 81 1.30 -22.37 -6.82
CA VAL A 81 0.31 -22.39 -5.75
C VAL A 81 -0.98 -22.94 -6.32
N SER A 82 -1.56 -23.90 -5.61
CA SER A 82 -2.91 -24.43 -5.89
C SER A 82 -3.75 -24.26 -4.64
N LEU A 83 -4.76 -23.39 -4.71
CA LEU A 83 -5.66 -23.12 -3.59
C LEU A 83 -6.89 -24.00 -3.69
N SER A 84 -7.23 -24.66 -2.59
CA SER A 84 -8.45 -25.46 -2.50
C SER A 84 -9.64 -24.56 -2.16
N HIS A 85 -10.71 -24.65 -2.96
CA HIS A 85 -12.00 -24.04 -2.62
C HIS A 85 -13.00 -25.03 -1.99
N GLY A 86 -12.58 -26.27 -1.76
CA GLY A 86 -13.40 -27.34 -1.19
C GLY A 86 -12.96 -27.73 0.23
N SER A 87 -13.85 -28.38 0.98
CA SER A 87 -13.57 -28.83 2.36
C SER A 87 -12.48 -29.89 2.46
N ASP A 88 -12.17 -30.60 1.37
CA ASP A 88 -11.43 -31.86 1.42
C ASP A 88 -10.03 -31.78 0.78
N SER A 89 -9.68 -30.69 0.10
CA SER A 89 -8.32 -30.47 -0.41
C SER A 89 -7.58 -29.44 0.43
N SER A 90 -6.31 -29.71 0.72
CA SER A 90 -5.39 -28.74 1.29
C SER A 90 -4.81 -27.87 0.17
N ASP A 91 -4.54 -26.61 0.47
CA ASP A 91 -3.70 -25.78 -0.40
C ASP A 91 -2.32 -26.43 -0.58
N SER A 92 -1.70 -26.23 -1.73
CA SER A 92 -0.36 -26.74 -2.02
C SER A 92 0.56 -25.66 -2.56
N TYR A 93 1.80 -25.64 -2.06
CA TYR A 93 2.82 -24.63 -2.35
C TYR A 93 4.13 -25.28 -2.77
N ASP A 94 4.49 -25.15 -4.04
CA ASP A 94 5.80 -25.56 -4.55
C ASP A 94 6.58 -24.33 -5.03
N TYR A 95 7.83 -24.20 -4.60
CA TYR A 95 8.71 -23.12 -5.06
C TYR A 95 9.92 -23.66 -5.79
N THR A 96 10.38 -22.93 -6.81
CA THR A 96 11.60 -23.27 -7.55
C THR A 96 12.50 -22.05 -7.65
N LEU A 97 13.77 -22.19 -7.24
CA LEU A 97 14.83 -21.24 -7.59
C LEU A 97 15.67 -21.81 -8.72
N VAL A 98 16.07 -20.96 -9.66
CA VAL A 98 17.03 -21.30 -10.71
C VAL A 98 18.24 -20.39 -10.59
N ARG A 99 19.40 -21.03 -10.63
CA ARG A 99 20.69 -20.38 -10.66
C ARG A 99 21.06 -19.99 -12.10
N ASN A 100 21.94 -19.01 -12.25
CA ASN A 100 22.47 -18.55 -13.55
C ASN A 100 23.17 -19.61 -14.42
N ASP A 101 23.49 -20.78 -13.87
CA ASP A 101 23.99 -21.94 -14.62
C ASP A 101 22.90 -22.97 -14.97
N GLY A 102 21.64 -22.63 -14.74
CA GLY A 102 20.46 -23.45 -15.01
C GLY A 102 20.14 -24.49 -13.93
N VAL A 103 20.94 -24.60 -12.86
CA VAL A 103 20.65 -25.54 -11.76
C VAL A 103 19.40 -25.11 -11.00
N LYS A 104 18.49 -26.07 -10.79
CA LYS A 104 17.20 -25.87 -10.12
C LYS A 104 17.23 -26.34 -8.68
N PHE A 105 16.61 -25.56 -7.79
CA PHE A 105 16.39 -25.88 -6.39
C PHE A 105 14.89 -25.88 -6.13
N GLU A 106 14.33 -27.05 -5.85
CA GLU A 106 12.90 -27.25 -5.65
C GLU A 106 12.57 -27.37 -4.16
N TYR A 107 11.54 -26.65 -3.73
CA TYR A 107 11.04 -26.59 -2.37
C TYR A 107 9.59 -27.07 -2.35
N PRO A 108 9.37 -28.37 -2.17
CA PRO A 108 8.03 -28.94 -2.24
C PRO A 108 7.20 -28.61 -0.99
N ASP A 109 5.88 -28.65 -1.14
CA ASP A 109 4.84 -28.34 -0.15
C ASP A 109 4.97 -29.08 1.21
N ARG A 110 5.70 -30.20 1.24
CA ARG A 110 5.95 -31.00 2.45
C ARG A 110 6.87 -30.34 3.49
N ILE A 111 7.39 -29.14 3.24
CA ILE A 111 8.25 -28.40 4.18
C ILE A 111 7.35 -27.71 5.23
N THR A 112 7.69 -27.82 6.51
CA THR A 112 6.98 -27.07 7.57
C THR A 112 7.12 -25.57 7.34
N ASP A 113 6.00 -24.84 7.42
CA ASP A 113 5.90 -23.40 7.16
C ASP A 113 6.36 -22.97 5.75
N ILE A 114 6.09 -23.81 4.74
CA ILE A 114 6.48 -23.58 3.34
C ILE A 114 6.01 -22.22 2.79
N GLN A 115 4.83 -21.75 3.17
CA GLN A 115 4.34 -20.41 2.80
C GLN A 115 5.27 -19.29 3.29
N LYS A 116 5.72 -19.39 4.55
CA LYS A 116 6.63 -18.41 5.15
C LYS A 116 7.99 -18.45 4.46
N LEU A 117 8.51 -19.65 4.17
CA LEU A 117 9.72 -19.81 3.37
C LEU A 117 9.55 -19.13 2.00
N GLY A 118 8.47 -19.42 1.27
CA GLY A 118 8.17 -18.82 -0.03
C GLY A 118 8.16 -17.30 -0.03
N GLN A 119 7.48 -16.68 0.95
CA GLN A 119 7.46 -15.22 1.12
C GLN A 119 8.85 -14.62 1.35
N GLN A 120 9.70 -15.31 2.11
CA GLN A 120 11.07 -14.85 2.34
C GLN A 120 11.96 -15.01 1.10
N LEU A 121 11.82 -16.13 0.38
CA LEU A 121 12.51 -16.33 -0.91
C LEU A 121 12.10 -15.24 -1.90
N GLU A 122 10.80 -15.03 -2.11
CA GLU A 122 10.27 -14.02 -3.04
C GLU A 122 10.78 -12.61 -2.68
N ARG A 123 10.79 -12.26 -1.39
CA ARG A 123 11.31 -10.98 -0.90
C ARG A 123 12.79 -10.78 -1.22
N GLU A 124 13.64 -11.75 -0.91
CA GLU A 124 15.08 -11.64 -1.15
C GLU A 124 15.41 -11.60 -2.65
N VAL A 125 14.75 -12.44 -3.45
CA VAL A 125 14.90 -12.44 -4.92
C VAL A 125 14.46 -11.10 -5.50
N THR A 126 13.29 -10.61 -5.11
CA THR A 126 12.78 -9.30 -5.55
C THR A 126 13.74 -8.17 -5.19
N ARG A 127 14.20 -8.13 -3.94
CA ARG A 127 15.13 -7.10 -3.46
C ARG A 127 16.41 -7.01 -4.30
N ARG A 128 16.94 -8.14 -4.77
CA ARG A 128 18.21 -8.17 -5.51
C ARG A 128 18.03 -7.97 -7.02
N LEU A 129 16.99 -8.54 -7.62
CA LEU A 129 16.81 -8.54 -9.07
C LEU A 129 15.97 -7.35 -9.59
N LEU A 130 15.12 -6.74 -8.74
CA LEU A 130 14.25 -5.62 -9.14
C LEU A 130 15.02 -4.39 -9.66
N PRO A 131 16.12 -3.92 -9.03
CA PRO A 131 16.83 -2.74 -9.53
C PRO A 131 17.31 -2.88 -10.97
N THR A 132 17.86 -4.04 -11.32
CA THR A 132 18.31 -4.35 -12.68
C THR A 132 17.14 -4.44 -13.64
N ALA A 133 16.05 -5.12 -13.26
CA ALA A 133 14.85 -5.22 -14.09
C ALA A 133 14.23 -3.84 -14.39
N LEU A 134 14.15 -2.95 -13.39
CA LEU A 134 13.69 -1.58 -13.57
C LEU A 134 14.59 -0.77 -14.50
N ALA A 135 15.92 -0.86 -14.31
CA ALA A 135 16.88 -0.15 -15.17
C ALA A 135 16.77 -0.61 -16.63
N THR A 136 16.66 -1.93 -16.87
CA THR A 136 16.49 -2.51 -18.20
C THR A 136 15.18 -2.05 -18.85
N ALA A 137 14.06 -2.18 -18.14
CA ALA A 137 12.75 -1.79 -18.67
C ALA A 137 12.66 -0.29 -18.98
N THR A 138 13.16 0.56 -18.08
CA THR A 138 13.16 2.03 -18.24
C THR A 138 14.07 2.49 -19.37
N ALA A 139 15.15 1.75 -19.65
CA ALA A 139 15.99 1.97 -20.81
C ALA A 139 15.32 1.59 -22.15
N GLY A 140 14.08 1.09 -22.11
CA GLY A 140 13.34 0.65 -23.30
C GLY A 140 13.69 -0.76 -23.76
N HIS A 141 14.56 -1.47 -23.03
CA HIS A 141 14.87 -2.87 -23.32
C HIS A 141 13.80 -3.80 -22.75
N ASP A 142 13.65 -4.95 -23.39
CA ASP A 142 12.70 -5.98 -23.00
C ASP A 142 13.17 -6.73 -21.74
N VAL A 143 12.28 -6.82 -20.75
CA VAL A 143 12.44 -7.67 -19.56
C VAL A 143 11.47 -8.84 -19.66
N GLY A 144 12.01 -10.05 -19.76
CA GLY A 144 11.24 -11.28 -19.92
C GLY A 144 10.78 -11.89 -18.60
N PHE A 145 9.51 -12.27 -18.56
CA PHE A 145 8.84 -12.99 -17.46
C PHE A 145 8.08 -14.20 -18.02
N GLY A 146 8.80 -15.08 -18.72
CA GLY A 146 8.20 -16.22 -19.43
C GLY A 146 7.48 -15.77 -20.70
N ALA A 147 6.18 -16.04 -20.80
CA ALA A 147 5.36 -15.62 -21.95
C ALA A 147 5.05 -14.11 -21.98
N ILE A 148 5.41 -13.38 -20.92
CA ILE A 148 5.20 -11.95 -20.77
C ILE A 148 6.52 -11.22 -20.91
N THR A 149 6.51 -10.09 -21.62
CA THR A 149 7.65 -9.20 -21.76
C THR A 149 7.20 -7.77 -21.45
N VAL A 150 8.04 -7.00 -20.77
CA VAL A 150 7.73 -5.61 -20.40
C VAL A 150 8.91 -4.72 -20.75
N ASN A 151 8.64 -3.55 -21.34
CA ASN A 151 9.61 -2.48 -21.56
C ASN A 151 8.97 -1.13 -21.22
N ALA A 152 9.63 0.00 -21.48
CA ALA A 152 9.12 1.34 -21.11
C ALA A 152 7.77 1.72 -21.73
N HIS A 153 7.33 1.07 -22.80
CA HIS A 153 6.19 1.53 -23.62
C HIS A 153 5.02 0.57 -23.64
N MET A 154 5.27 -0.73 -23.43
CA MET A 154 4.25 -1.75 -23.62
C MET A 154 4.51 -3.01 -22.80
N ILE A 155 3.43 -3.77 -22.65
CA ILE A 155 3.44 -5.16 -22.21
C ILE A 155 3.18 -6.03 -23.44
N SER A 156 3.97 -7.06 -23.63
CA SER A 156 3.76 -8.11 -24.61
C SER A 156 3.40 -9.42 -23.91
N ALA A 157 2.49 -10.19 -24.50
CA ALA A 157 2.12 -11.53 -24.06
C ALA A 157 2.17 -12.50 -25.24
N GLU A 158 2.11 -13.80 -24.95
CA GLU A 158 2.13 -14.87 -25.96
C GLU A 158 3.35 -14.74 -26.90
N ALA A 159 4.54 -14.56 -26.32
CA ALA A 159 5.79 -14.41 -27.05
C ALA A 159 5.77 -13.26 -28.11
N GLY A 160 5.04 -12.19 -27.81
CA GLY A 160 4.95 -11.00 -28.66
C GLY A 160 3.77 -10.99 -29.64
N HIS A 161 2.96 -12.04 -29.69
CA HIS A 161 1.76 -12.06 -30.55
C HIS A 161 0.65 -11.12 -30.07
N LYS A 162 0.66 -10.74 -28.79
CA LYS A 162 -0.23 -9.74 -28.21
C LYS A 162 0.58 -8.63 -27.58
N THR A 163 0.28 -7.40 -27.94
CA THR A 163 0.92 -6.21 -27.38
C THR A 163 -0.13 -5.27 -26.79
N LEU A 164 0.23 -4.60 -25.70
CA LEU A 164 -0.62 -3.66 -24.97
C LEU A 164 0.23 -2.46 -24.54
N PRO A 165 0.08 -1.30 -25.20
CA PRO A 165 0.72 -0.06 -24.74
C PRO A 165 0.29 0.29 -23.30
N PHE A 166 1.17 0.89 -22.50
CA PHE A 166 0.82 1.37 -21.15
C PHE A 166 -0.33 2.37 -21.16
N SER A 167 -0.41 3.20 -22.21
CA SER A 167 -1.53 4.12 -22.46
C SER A 167 -2.88 3.42 -22.62
N GLU A 168 -2.90 2.13 -22.93
CA GLU A 168 -4.09 1.28 -23.02
C GLU A 168 -4.23 0.31 -21.83
N LEU A 169 -3.26 0.25 -20.92
CA LEU A 169 -3.31 -0.59 -19.73
C LEU A 169 -4.23 0.02 -18.68
N GLU A 170 -5.17 -0.78 -18.18
CA GLU A 170 -6.15 -0.34 -17.18
C GLU A 170 -5.69 -0.69 -15.77
N TYR A 171 -5.53 -1.98 -15.51
CA TYR A 171 -4.96 -2.50 -14.28
C TYR A 171 -4.50 -3.95 -14.47
N ILE A 172 -3.72 -4.42 -13.51
CA ILE A 172 -3.27 -5.80 -13.42
C ILE A 172 -3.73 -6.35 -12.07
N ILE A 173 -4.28 -7.55 -12.10
CA ILE A 173 -4.57 -8.34 -10.91
C ILE A 173 -3.64 -9.53 -10.95
N MET A 174 -2.81 -9.66 -9.92
CA MET A 174 -1.93 -10.81 -9.73
C MET A 174 -2.11 -11.31 -8.31
N ASP A 175 -2.72 -12.48 -8.18
CA ASP A 175 -2.83 -13.24 -6.94
C ASP A 175 -1.83 -14.40 -6.93
N GLU A 176 -1.99 -15.38 -6.03
CA GLU A 176 -1.08 -16.52 -5.94
C GLU A 176 -1.20 -17.49 -7.13
N GLU A 177 -2.37 -17.57 -7.76
CA GLU A 177 -2.67 -18.57 -8.79
C GLU A 177 -2.72 -17.97 -10.20
N LYS A 178 -3.19 -16.72 -10.32
CA LYS A 178 -3.63 -16.13 -11.59
C LYS A 178 -3.14 -14.71 -11.76
N LEU A 179 -2.79 -14.43 -13.01
CA LEU A 179 -2.47 -13.10 -13.53
C LEU A 179 -3.53 -12.71 -14.54
N TYR A 180 -4.12 -11.54 -14.37
CA TYR A 180 -5.03 -10.91 -15.30
C TYR A 180 -4.55 -9.51 -15.64
N ILE A 181 -4.50 -9.21 -16.93
CA ILE A 181 -4.14 -7.90 -17.47
C ILE A 181 -5.37 -7.36 -18.19
N TYR A 182 -5.83 -6.17 -17.81
CA TYR A 182 -7.01 -5.54 -18.39
C TYR A 182 -6.63 -4.34 -19.26
N ARG A 183 -7.27 -4.24 -20.42
CA ARG A 183 -7.19 -3.07 -21.30
C ARG A 183 -8.27 -2.06 -20.96
N LYS A 184 -8.00 -0.76 -21.15
CA LYS A 184 -8.93 0.35 -20.87
C LYS A 184 -10.26 0.12 -21.60
N GLY A 185 -11.37 0.20 -20.85
CA GLY A 185 -12.73 0.05 -21.38
C GLY A 185 -13.21 -1.39 -21.62
N GLU A 186 -12.35 -2.40 -21.43
CA GLU A 186 -12.73 -3.80 -21.61
C GLU A 186 -13.19 -4.45 -20.29
N ARG A 187 -14.26 -5.25 -20.36
CA ARG A 187 -14.77 -6.01 -19.20
C ARG A 187 -14.08 -7.36 -19.00
N ARG A 188 -13.41 -7.86 -20.05
CA ARG A 188 -12.68 -9.13 -20.02
C ARG A 188 -11.19 -8.83 -19.94
N ALA A 189 -10.43 -9.74 -19.34
CA ALA A 189 -8.99 -9.62 -19.32
C ALA A 189 -8.47 -9.70 -20.77
N TRP A 190 -7.63 -8.74 -21.14
CA TRP A 190 -6.88 -8.74 -22.40
C TRP A 190 -5.94 -9.94 -22.46
N HIS A 191 -5.30 -10.25 -21.33
CA HIS A 191 -4.51 -11.46 -21.13
C HIS A 191 -4.80 -12.07 -19.76
N HIS A 192 -4.85 -13.40 -19.70
CA HIS A 192 -4.91 -14.11 -18.44
C HIS A 192 -4.11 -15.40 -18.52
N GLN A 193 -3.41 -15.75 -17.45
CA GLN A 193 -2.67 -17.00 -17.33
C GLN A 193 -2.48 -17.38 -15.86
N ARG A 194 -2.05 -18.62 -15.61
CA ARG A 194 -1.58 -19.01 -14.28
C ARG A 194 -0.28 -18.26 -13.94
N VAL A 195 -0.03 -18.04 -12.65
CA VAL A 195 1.22 -17.44 -12.15
C VAL A 195 2.37 -18.44 -12.17
N SER A 196 2.10 -19.74 -12.05
CA SER A 196 3.14 -20.78 -12.04
C SER A 196 4.13 -20.77 -13.21
N PRO A 197 3.77 -20.45 -14.48
CA PRO A 197 4.76 -20.29 -15.55
C PRO A 197 5.49 -18.93 -15.56
N VAL A 198 5.13 -17.99 -14.68
CA VAL A 198 5.72 -16.64 -14.62
C VAL A 198 6.93 -16.66 -13.68
N PRO A 199 8.17 -16.57 -14.19
CA PRO A 199 9.32 -16.34 -13.32
C PRO A 199 9.22 -14.96 -12.68
N ASN A 200 9.73 -14.85 -11.46
CA ASN A 200 9.85 -13.60 -10.70
C ASN A 200 8.55 -12.77 -10.68
N PRO A 201 7.38 -13.34 -10.30
CA PRO A 201 6.09 -12.68 -10.45
C PRO A 201 6.00 -11.36 -9.66
N ALA A 202 6.59 -11.30 -8.47
CA ALA A 202 6.69 -10.05 -7.70
C ALA A 202 7.48 -8.96 -8.43
N ILE A 203 8.56 -9.32 -9.13
CA ILE A 203 9.35 -8.36 -9.93
C ILE A 203 8.52 -7.85 -11.11
N LEU A 204 7.81 -8.74 -11.81
CA LEU A 204 6.88 -8.33 -12.89
C LEU A 204 5.87 -7.30 -12.38
N LYS A 205 5.24 -7.56 -11.23
CA LYS A 205 4.27 -6.65 -10.60
C LYS A 205 4.88 -5.28 -10.29
N GLU A 206 6.08 -5.25 -9.72
CA GLU A 206 6.77 -4.01 -9.35
C GLU A 206 7.25 -3.22 -10.58
N VAL A 207 7.78 -3.90 -11.60
CA VAL A 207 8.21 -3.25 -12.86
C VAL A 207 7.03 -2.56 -13.53
N ILE A 208 5.90 -3.26 -13.67
CA ILE A 208 4.70 -2.66 -14.28
C ILE A 208 4.18 -1.50 -13.43
N SER A 209 4.10 -1.67 -12.11
CA SER A 209 3.64 -0.62 -11.20
C SER A 209 4.52 0.63 -11.30
N HIS A 210 5.85 0.46 -11.41
CA HIS A 210 6.78 1.56 -11.61
C HIS A 210 6.54 2.28 -12.93
N LEU A 211 6.44 1.55 -14.04
CA LEU A 211 6.22 2.14 -15.36
C LEU A 211 4.89 2.89 -15.47
N GLN A 212 3.82 2.34 -14.89
CA GLN A 212 2.54 3.07 -14.76
C GLN A 212 2.68 4.34 -13.93
N GLN A 213 3.51 4.32 -12.88
CA GLN A 213 3.75 5.51 -12.06
C GLN A 213 4.53 6.57 -12.83
N GLU A 214 5.53 6.19 -13.63
CA GLU A 214 6.27 7.14 -14.48
C GLU A 214 5.35 7.77 -15.54
N GLU A 215 4.48 6.99 -16.19
CA GLU A 215 3.47 7.52 -17.11
C GLU A 215 2.58 8.56 -16.42
N VAL A 216 2.07 8.24 -15.21
CA VAL A 216 1.29 9.20 -14.42
C VAL A 216 2.11 10.44 -14.09
N ARG A 217 3.38 10.33 -13.72
CA ARG A 217 4.23 11.51 -13.44
C ARG A 217 4.37 12.42 -14.65
N HIS A 218 4.47 11.86 -15.85
CA HIS A 218 4.58 12.63 -17.09
C HIS A 218 3.26 13.32 -17.48
N GLU A 219 2.12 12.64 -17.36
CA GLU A 219 0.83 13.16 -17.78
C GLU A 219 0.13 14.03 -16.72
N LEU A 220 0.38 13.79 -15.44
CA LEU A 220 -0.33 14.43 -14.34
C LEU A 220 -0.26 15.97 -14.37
N PRO A 221 0.86 16.63 -14.72
CA PRO A 221 0.89 18.09 -14.84
C PRO A 221 -0.13 18.64 -15.86
N GLN A 222 -0.34 17.95 -16.99
CA GLN A 222 -1.31 18.36 -18.00
C GLN A 222 -2.75 18.17 -17.50
N VAL A 223 -3.01 17.03 -16.83
CA VAL A 223 -4.31 16.74 -16.22
C VAL A 223 -4.65 17.74 -15.11
N ILE A 224 -3.67 18.11 -14.27
CA ILE A 224 -3.81 19.17 -13.27
C ILE A 224 -4.13 20.50 -13.95
N THR A 225 -3.40 20.86 -15.01
CA THR A 225 -3.65 22.11 -15.76
C THR A 225 -5.09 22.16 -16.27
N ALA A 226 -5.56 21.10 -16.94
CA ALA A 226 -6.94 21.01 -17.42
C ALA A 226 -7.97 21.13 -16.28
N TYR A 227 -7.73 20.45 -15.17
CA TYR A 227 -8.58 20.55 -13.97
C TYR A 227 -8.65 21.98 -13.43
N THR A 228 -7.51 22.66 -13.30
CA THR A 228 -7.45 24.05 -12.80
C THR A 228 -8.10 25.05 -13.74
N MET A 229 -8.13 24.76 -15.04
CA MET A 229 -8.87 25.55 -16.05
C MET A 229 -10.38 25.32 -16.00
N GLY A 230 -10.88 24.49 -15.08
CA GLY A 230 -12.30 24.19 -14.94
C GLY A 230 -12.79 23.09 -15.88
N THR A 231 -11.92 22.42 -16.62
CA THR A 231 -12.29 21.25 -17.43
C THR A 231 -12.52 20.04 -16.52
N PRO A 232 -13.71 19.41 -16.54
CA PRO A 232 -13.94 18.19 -15.79
C PRO A 232 -13.07 17.05 -16.31
N ILE A 233 -12.38 16.34 -15.40
CA ILE A 233 -11.54 15.19 -15.71
C ILE A 233 -12.35 13.92 -15.51
N VAL A 234 -12.50 13.11 -16.56
CA VAL A 234 -13.38 11.93 -16.58
C VAL A 234 -12.56 10.64 -16.44
N PHE A 235 -12.92 9.85 -15.43
CA PHE A 235 -12.42 8.50 -15.15
C PHE A 235 -13.59 7.53 -15.25
N GLY A 236 -14.11 7.35 -16.47
CA GLY A 236 -15.25 6.48 -16.76
C GLY A 236 -16.55 6.97 -16.12
N ARG A 237 -17.06 6.24 -15.11
CA ARG A 237 -18.29 6.64 -14.41
C ARG A 237 -18.06 7.73 -13.37
N LEU A 238 -16.82 8.02 -13.00
CA LEU A 238 -16.44 9.07 -12.06
C LEU A 238 -15.85 10.26 -12.81
N SER A 239 -16.20 11.48 -12.44
CA SER A 239 -15.52 12.68 -12.91
C SER A 239 -15.19 13.65 -11.77
N LEU A 240 -14.08 14.36 -11.93
CA LEU A 240 -13.61 15.38 -11.00
C LEU A 240 -13.68 16.75 -11.65
N SER A 241 -14.29 17.72 -10.99
CA SER A 241 -14.36 19.13 -11.44
C SER A 241 -13.97 20.08 -10.31
N LEU A 242 -13.92 21.39 -10.58
CA LEU A 242 -13.72 22.40 -9.53
C LEU A 242 -14.87 22.44 -8.53
N GLN A 243 -16.07 21.97 -8.91
CA GLN A 243 -17.25 21.97 -8.04
C GLN A 243 -17.28 20.75 -7.11
N GLY A 244 -16.73 19.60 -7.54
CA GLY A 244 -16.76 18.39 -6.73
C GLY A 244 -16.48 17.11 -7.50
N VAL A 245 -17.10 16.04 -7.03
CA VAL A 245 -17.11 14.73 -7.68
C VAL A 245 -18.49 14.49 -8.28
N GLU A 246 -18.54 14.03 -9.53
CA GLU A 246 -19.76 13.54 -10.16
C GLU A 246 -19.63 12.05 -10.48
N ILE A 247 -20.74 11.33 -10.36
CA ILE A 247 -20.85 9.92 -10.72
C ILE A 247 -21.99 9.76 -11.73
N ASP A 248 -21.79 8.86 -12.69
CA ASP A 248 -22.77 8.49 -13.71
C ASP A 248 -23.22 9.66 -14.58
N GLN A 249 -22.25 10.45 -15.06
CA GLN A 249 -22.51 11.62 -15.90
C GLN A 249 -23.42 12.65 -15.22
N GLY A 250 -23.20 12.85 -13.91
CA GLY A 250 -23.88 13.90 -13.14
C GLY A 250 -25.18 13.48 -12.46
N LYS A 251 -25.60 12.20 -12.54
CA LYS A 251 -26.76 11.70 -11.77
C LYS A 251 -26.57 11.85 -10.27
N GLU A 252 -25.34 11.69 -9.81
CA GLU A 252 -24.94 11.86 -8.43
C GLU A 252 -23.80 12.88 -8.35
N ARG A 253 -23.95 13.90 -7.49
CA ARG A 253 -22.96 14.98 -7.34
C ARG A 253 -22.73 15.30 -5.89
N VAL A 254 -21.47 15.45 -5.50
CA VAL A 254 -21.10 15.93 -4.17
C VAL A 254 -20.02 16.99 -4.28
N ALA A 255 -20.29 18.14 -3.66
CA ALA A 255 -19.33 19.23 -3.58
C ALA A 255 -18.08 18.84 -2.77
N TRP A 256 -16.94 19.44 -3.09
CA TRP A 256 -15.69 19.19 -2.36
C TRP A 256 -15.82 19.39 -0.85
N SER A 257 -16.60 20.37 -0.39
CA SER A 257 -16.88 20.61 1.04
C SER A 257 -17.56 19.44 1.74
N GLY A 258 -18.32 18.61 1.02
CA GLY A 258 -18.95 17.41 1.56
C GLY A 258 -18.03 16.19 1.62
N ILE A 259 -16.93 16.19 0.86
CA ILE A 259 -16.01 15.05 0.71
C ILE A 259 -14.94 15.09 1.79
N ARG A 260 -14.82 13.98 2.51
CA ARG A 260 -13.80 13.73 3.53
C ARG A 260 -12.56 13.07 2.92
N SER A 261 -12.74 12.02 2.13
CA SER A 261 -11.65 11.31 1.46
C SER A 261 -12.13 10.65 0.19
N ILE A 262 -11.21 10.46 -0.74
CA ILE A 262 -11.36 9.59 -1.91
C ILE A 262 -10.21 8.60 -1.85
N ASP A 263 -10.52 7.35 -1.57
CA ASP A 263 -9.55 6.27 -1.41
C ASP A 263 -9.50 5.48 -2.72
N VAL A 264 -8.36 5.52 -3.42
CA VAL A 264 -8.12 4.69 -4.62
C VAL A 264 -7.34 3.45 -4.21
N ARG A 265 -8.00 2.30 -4.27
CA ARG A 265 -7.46 0.97 -3.91
C ARG A 265 -7.23 0.13 -5.17
N GLU A 266 -6.69 -1.08 -4.94
CA GLU A 266 -6.45 -2.07 -6.01
C GLU A 266 -7.76 -2.50 -6.68
N GLN A 267 -8.81 -2.75 -5.88
CA GLN A 267 -10.08 -3.30 -6.38
C GLN A 267 -11.18 -2.25 -6.57
N ASP A 268 -11.08 -1.10 -5.91
CA ASP A 268 -12.14 -0.09 -5.91
C ASP A 268 -11.64 1.35 -5.74
N VAL A 269 -12.53 2.29 -6.03
CA VAL A 269 -12.45 3.69 -5.64
C VAL A 269 -13.60 3.98 -4.69
N SER A 270 -13.27 4.40 -3.47
CA SER A 270 -14.24 4.63 -2.41
C SER A 270 -14.26 6.11 -2.00
N ILE A 271 -15.44 6.73 -1.97
CA ILE A 271 -15.63 8.13 -1.60
C ILE A 271 -16.34 8.21 -0.26
N ARG A 272 -15.76 8.94 0.70
CA ARG A 272 -16.33 9.15 2.04
C ARG A 272 -16.74 10.60 2.24
N LEU A 273 -17.90 10.82 2.86
CA LEU A 273 -18.42 12.15 3.19
C LEU A 273 -18.23 12.46 4.67
N TRP A 274 -18.16 13.74 5.03
CA TRP A 274 -18.03 14.17 6.43
C TRP A 274 -19.21 13.78 7.33
N ASN A 275 -20.41 13.71 6.75
CA ASN A 275 -21.66 13.42 7.45
C ASN A 275 -22.08 11.94 7.41
N LYS A 276 -21.24 11.04 6.88
CA LYS A 276 -21.52 9.61 6.79
C LYS A 276 -20.36 8.79 7.36
N LEU A 277 -20.69 7.78 8.15
CA LEU A 277 -19.71 6.78 8.61
C LEU A 277 -19.27 5.85 7.47
N GLN A 278 -20.23 5.47 6.63
CA GLN A 278 -20.03 4.56 5.51
C GLN A 278 -19.58 5.34 4.27
N TYR A 279 -18.96 4.62 3.34
CA TYR A 279 -18.66 5.16 2.01
C TYR A 279 -19.96 5.63 1.36
N TRP A 280 -19.94 6.82 0.78
CA TRP A 280 -21.05 7.31 -0.01
C TRP A 280 -21.18 6.53 -1.32
N LYS A 281 -20.04 6.24 -1.95
CA LYS A 281 -19.96 5.38 -3.11
C LYS A 281 -18.69 4.56 -3.06
N THR A 282 -18.79 3.31 -3.49
CA THR A 282 -17.65 2.46 -3.82
C THR A 282 -17.86 2.02 -5.27
N LEU A 283 -16.92 2.39 -6.13
CA LEU A 283 -16.91 2.05 -7.55
C LEU A 283 -15.88 0.94 -7.76
N PRO A 284 -16.26 -0.21 -8.33
CA PRO A 284 -15.30 -1.21 -8.76
C PRO A 284 -14.27 -0.60 -9.73
N ARG A 285 -13.02 -1.07 -9.68
CA ARG A 285 -11.90 -0.55 -10.47
C ARG A 285 -12.22 -0.41 -11.96
N TRP A 286 -12.91 -1.40 -12.54
CA TRP A 286 -13.30 -1.41 -13.96
C TRP A 286 -14.26 -0.27 -14.35
N MET A 287 -14.93 0.38 -13.39
CA MET A 287 -15.76 1.56 -13.65
C MET A 287 -14.98 2.88 -13.62
N THR A 288 -13.73 2.86 -13.13
CA THR A 288 -12.87 4.03 -12.92
C THR A 288 -11.55 3.85 -13.68
N PRO A 289 -11.57 4.00 -15.02
CA PRO A 289 -10.39 3.83 -15.82
C PRO A 289 -9.24 4.73 -15.40
N ASN A 290 -8.02 4.27 -15.63
CA ASN A 290 -6.79 5.01 -15.34
C ASN A 290 -6.69 5.50 -13.88
N ALA A 291 -7.10 4.66 -12.92
CA ALA A 291 -7.22 5.13 -11.55
C ALA A 291 -5.88 5.43 -10.84
N SER A 292 -4.73 5.09 -11.44
CA SER A 292 -3.43 5.62 -11.00
C SER A 292 -3.33 7.14 -11.23
N MET A 293 -3.79 7.62 -12.38
CA MET A 293 -3.94 9.06 -12.67
C MET A 293 -4.96 9.71 -11.73
N LEU A 294 -6.11 9.05 -11.49
CA LEU A 294 -7.10 9.51 -10.50
C LEU A 294 -6.47 9.70 -9.12
N LYS A 295 -5.69 8.73 -8.65
CA LYS A 295 -4.99 8.80 -7.35
C LYS A 295 -4.04 10.01 -7.29
N GLY A 296 -3.27 10.25 -8.35
CA GLY A 296 -2.38 11.40 -8.46
C GLY A 296 -3.13 12.74 -8.41
N LEU A 297 -4.20 12.87 -9.19
CA LEU A 297 -5.03 14.08 -9.23
C LEU A 297 -5.75 14.33 -7.90
N VAL A 298 -6.34 13.29 -7.28
CA VAL A 298 -6.98 13.38 -5.97
C VAL A 298 -5.98 13.85 -4.91
N ALA A 299 -4.77 13.28 -4.89
CA ALA A 299 -3.73 13.69 -3.95
C ALA A 299 -3.38 15.18 -4.09
N HIS A 300 -3.22 15.66 -5.34
CA HIS A 300 -2.99 17.07 -5.64
C HIS A 300 -4.15 17.96 -5.14
N ILE A 301 -5.39 17.62 -5.48
CA ILE A 301 -6.58 18.39 -5.06
C ILE A 301 -6.68 18.47 -3.53
N MET A 302 -6.46 17.34 -2.84
CA MET A 302 -6.54 17.32 -1.37
C MET A 302 -5.42 18.13 -0.73
N GLN A 303 -4.22 18.12 -1.32
CA GLN A 303 -3.09 18.93 -0.84
C GLN A 303 -3.34 20.43 -1.04
N GLU A 304 -3.82 20.85 -2.21
CA GLU A 304 -4.15 22.25 -2.48
C GLU A 304 -5.27 22.76 -1.56
N ARG A 305 -6.27 21.92 -1.29
CA ARG A 305 -7.32 22.25 -0.30
C ARG A 305 -6.77 22.39 1.10
N LEU A 306 -5.87 21.49 1.53
CA LEU A 306 -5.22 21.60 2.83
C LEU A 306 -4.41 22.90 2.92
N ARG A 307 -3.68 23.27 1.86
CA ARG A 307 -2.93 24.54 1.79
C ARG A 307 -3.86 25.76 1.84
N ALA A 308 -4.96 25.74 1.11
CA ALA A 308 -5.96 26.80 1.12
C ALA A 308 -6.60 26.96 2.51
N THR A 309 -6.99 25.85 3.15
CA THR A 309 -7.49 25.83 4.53
C THR A 309 -6.44 26.39 5.50
N GLN A 310 -5.18 25.98 5.38
CA GLN A 310 -4.12 26.48 6.26
C GLN A 310 -3.86 27.98 6.05
N THR A 311 -3.91 28.45 4.81
CA THR A 311 -3.76 29.88 4.47
C THR A 311 -4.90 30.69 5.06
N HIS A 312 -6.14 30.20 4.93
CA HIS A 312 -7.33 30.80 5.54
C HIS A 312 -7.20 30.88 7.06
N ILE A 313 -6.84 29.78 7.73
CA ILE A 313 -6.58 29.75 9.18
C ILE A 313 -5.51 30.76 9.56
N ASN A 314 -4.37 30.78 8.87
CA ASN A 314 -3.27 31.68 9.18
C ASN A 314 -3.66 33.15 9.04
N SER A 315 -4.54 33.47 8.08
CA SER A 315 -5.03 34.84 7.87
C SER A 315 -6.06 35.27 8.93
N GLN A 316 -6.97 34.38 9.35
CA GLN A 316 -8.07 34.73 10.25
C GLN A 316 -7.71 34.58 11.73
N LEU A 317 -6.88 33.59 12.08
CA LEU A 317 -6.61 33.22 13.46
C LEU A 317 -6.06 34.39 14.30
N PRO A 318 -5.11 35.23 13.85
CA PRO A 318 -4.66 36.37 14.64
C PRO A 318 -5.79 37.35 15.00
N GLN A 319 -6.66 37.66 14.04
CA GLN A 319 -7.80 38.55 14.28
C GLN A 319 -8.84 37.89 15.19
N THR A 320 -9.12 36.61 15.01
CA THR A 320 -10.00 35.83 15.90
C THR A 320 -9.50 35.86 17.34
N ILE A 321 -8.19 35.69 17.55
CA ILE A 321 -7.55 35.78 18.87
C ILE A 321 -7.68 37.19 19.45
N ALA A 322 -7.40 38.23 18.66
CA ALA A 322 -7.50 39.62 19.10
C ALA A 322 -8.93 39.99 19.53
N SER A 323 -9.94 39.60 18.74
CA SER A 323 -11.36 39.80 19.08
C SER A 323 -11.74 39.08 20.37
N TYR A 324 -11.31 37.83 20.54
CA TYR A 324 -11.55 37.07 21.76
C TYR A 324 -10.91 37.76 22.98
N MET A 325 -9.66 38.23 22.86
CA MET A 325 -8.97 38.97 23.93
C MET A 325 -9.65 40.29 24.29
N ALA A 326 -10.28 40.95 23.32
CA ALA A 326 -11.08 42.14 23.55
C ALA A 326 -12.44 41.87 24.21
N GLY A 327 -12.72 40.61 24.59
CA GLY A 327 -14.00 40.21 25.18
C GLY A 327 -15.14 40.04 24.17
N ILE A 328 -14.84 40.09 22.87
CA ILE A 328 -15.84 39.90 21.81
C ILE A 328 -16.03 38.39 21.60
N PRO A 329 -17.26 37.85 21.76
CA PRO A 329 -17.52 36.43 21.50
C PRO A 329 -17.22 36.07 20.04
N ILE A 330 -16.53 34.93 19.85
CA ILE A 330 -16.26 34.36 18.52
C ILE A 330 -17.33 33.34 18.20
N ASP A 331 -18.06 33.55 17.11
CA ASP A 331 -19.14 32.64 16.68
C ASP A 331 -18.64 31.65 15.61
N PHE A 332 -18.87 30.37 15.87
CA PHE A 332 -18.65 29.27 14.94
C PHE A 332 -19.97 28.53 14.65
N GLY A 333 -21.10 29.25 14.57
CA GLY A 333 -22.43 28.71 14.27
C GLY A 333 -23.17 28.29 15.52
N ARG A 334 -23.28 26.97 15.77
CA ARG A 334 -23.98 26.48 16.98
C ARG A 334 -23.17 26.66 18.27
N ILE A 335 -21.89 27.03 18.17
CA ILE A 335 -21.00 27.25 19.31
C ILE A 335 -20.40 28.66 19.21
N SER A 336 -20.37 29.38 20.33
CA SER A 336 -19.66 30.63 20.47
C SER A 336 -18.71 30.57 21.68
N LEU A 337 -17.51 31.13 21.51
CA LEU A 337 -16.45 31.15 22.53
C LEU A 337 -16.20 32.59 22.98
N SER A 338 -16.26 32.85 24.28
CA SER A 338 -16.01 34.16 24.88
C SER A 338 -15.00 34.06 26.01
N THR A 339 -14.48 35.17 26.53
CA THR A 339 -13.58 35.15 27.71
C THR A 339 -14.23 34.58 28.97
N GLN A 340 -15.56 34.49 29.02
CA GLN A 340 -16.31 33.96 30.15
C GLN A 340 -16.54 32.45 30.06
N GLY A 341 -16.63 31.89 28.85
CA GLY A 341 -16.96 30.49 28.65
C GLY A 341 -17.45 30.14 27.24
N VAL A 342 -18.06 28.96 27.15
CA VAL A 342 -18.63 28.40 25.92
C VAL A 342 -20.15 28.58 25.92
N SER A 343 -20.69 29.12 24.83
CA SER A 343 -22.13 29.26 24.61
C SER A 343 -22.61 28.40 23.44
N ILE A 344 -23.77 27.76 23.59
CA ILE A 344 -24.39 26.90 22.56
C ILE A 344 -25.74 27.45 22.14
N ASP A 345 -26.04 27.33 20.84
CA ASP A 345 -27.32 27.69 20.22
C ASP A 345 -27.74 29.13 20.56
N GLN A 346 -26.83 30.09 20.32
CA GLN A 346 -27.05 31.53 20.54
C GLN A 346 -27.40 31.89 22.00
N GLY A 347 -26.63 31.41 22.98
CA GLY A 347 -26.84 31.78 24.38
C GLY A 347 -27.75 30.86 25.18
N LYS A 348 -28.48 29.93 24.52
CA LYS A 348 -29.44 29.04 25.21
C LYS A 348 -28.80 28.18 26.28
N LYS A 349 -27.54 27.78 26.08
CA LYS A 349 -26.74 27.12 27.11
C LYS A 349 -25.40 27.84 27.24
N PHE A 350 -24.92 27.95 28.47
CA PHE A 350 -23.64 28.56 28.78
C PHE A 350 -22.88 27.68 29.79
N LEU A 351 -21.58 27.50 29.55
CA LEU A 351 -20.68 26.77 30.42
C LEU A 351 -19.42 27.63 30.67
N PRO A 352 -19.21 28.15 31.89
CA PRO A 352 -18.07 29.01 32.17
C PRO A 352 -16.76 28.22 32.10
N TRP A 353 -15.65 28.86 31.73
CA TRP A 353 -14.37 28.16 31.50
C TRP A 353 -13.88 27.33 32.69
N HIS A 354 -14.10 27.81 33.92
CA HIS A 354 -13.70 27.08 35.12
C HIS A 354 -14.43 25.74 35.29
N GLU A 355 -15.60 25.56 34.65
CA GLU A 355 -16.36 24.32 34.62
C GLU A 355 -16.09 23.46 33.38
N VAL A 356 -15.43 23.97 32.34
CA VAL A 356 -15.09 23.19 31.14
C VAL A 356 -13.98 22.19 31.48
N ALA A 357 -14.25 20.90 31.30
CA ALA A 357 -13.25 19.83 31.46
C ALA A 357 -12.42 19.62 30.19
N HIS A 358 -13.07 19.62 29.03
CA HIS A 358 -12.42 19.52 27.73
C HIS A 358 -13.32 20.09 26.63
N LEU A 359 -12.69 20.56 25.56
CA LEU A 359 -13.33 21.01 24.33
C LEU A 359 -12.53 20.42 23.16
N ARG A 360 -13.07 19.44 22.44
CA ARG A 360 -12.33 18.72 21.39
C ARG A 360 -13.25 18.24 20.27
N THR A 361 -12.68 17.87 19.12
CA THR A 361 -13.43 17.09 18.13
C THR A 361 -13.24 15.59 18.40
N GLN A 362 -14.30 14.82 18.21
CA GLN A 362 -14.30 13.37 18.40
C GLN A 362 -15.21 12.70 17.37
N THR A 363 -14.79 11.55 16.86
CA THR A 363 -15.62 10.74 15.95
C THR A 363 -16.50 9.79 16.76
N TYR A 364 -17.81 9.81 16.51
CA TYR A 364 -18.80 8.88 17.05
C TYR A 364 -19.51 8.14 15.92
N ILE A 365 -20.37 7.17 16.28
CA ILE A 365 -21.36 6.62 15.36
C ILE A 365 -22.24 7.79 14.87
N GLY A 366 -22.16 8.10 13.57
CA GLY A 366 -22.90 9.18 12.91
C GLY A 366 -22.00 10.29 12.36
N GLY A 367 -20.70 10.29 12.69
CA GLY A 367 -19.73 11.24 12.14
C GLY A 367 -18.90 11.95 13.21
N GLU A 368 -18.24 13.03 12.80
CA GLU A 368 -17.44 13.84 13.71
C GLU A 368 -18.29 14.88 14.45
N HIS A 369 -17.97 15.10 15.72
CA HIS A 369 -18.68 16.02 16.59
C HIS A 369 -17.69 16.86 17.38
N VAL A 370 -18.09 18.09 17.74
CA VAL A 370 -17.47 18.85 18.83
C VAL A 370 -18.06 18.36 20.14
N VAL A 371 -17.19 17.96 21.06
CA VAL A 371 -17.54 17.43 22.39
C VAL A 371 -17.07 18.42 23.43
N ILE A 372 -17.99 18.78 24.30
CA ILE A 372 -17.75 19.66 25.44
C ILE A 372 -17.98 18.83 26.70
N GLY A 373 -16.95 18.66 27.52
CA GLY A 373 -17.03 18.04 28.83
C GLY A 373 -17.17 19.08 29.92
N LYS A 374 -17.95 18.77 30.96
CA LYS A 374 -18.06 19.57 32.20
C LYS A 374 -17.32 18.88 33.33
N LYS A 375 -16.57 19.63 34.16
CA LYS A 375 -15.83 19.09 35.31
C LYS A 375 -16.79 18.40 36.28
N GLY A 376 -16.38 17.24 36.78
CA GLY A 376 -17.20 16.42 37.68
C GLY A 376 -18.32 15.62 37.00
N GLN A 377 -18.47 15.69 35.67
CA GLN A 377 -19.43 14.86 34.93
C GLN A 377 -18.71 13.76 34.14
N LEU A 378 -19.26 12.54 34.18
CA LEU A 378 -18.74 11.38 33.43
C LEU A 378 -19.16 11.39 31.94
N ILE A 379 -20.24 12.09 31.63
CA ILE A 379 -20.76 12.23 30.26
C ILE A 379 -20.43 13.62 29.69
N SER A 380 -20.39 13.71 28.37
CA SER A 380 -20.26 14.99 27.66
C SER A 380 -21.43 15.92 28.01
N TRP A 381 -21.14 17.16 28.38
CA TRP A 381 -22.13 18.21 28.62
C TRP A 381 -22.91 18.54 27.34
N GLN A 382 -22.21 18.60 26.19
CA GLN A 382 -22.83 18.78 24.89
C GLN A 382 -22.01 18.09 23.80
N VAL A 383 -22.73 17.50 22.83
CA VAL A 383 -22.19 16.96 21.59
C VAL A 383 -22.85 17.70 20.42
N ILE A 384 -22.05 18.27 19.54
CA ILE A 384 -22.52 19.08 18.41
C ILE A 384 -21.96 18.48 17.12
N PRO A 385 -22.80 18.07 16.15
CA PRO A 385 -22.29 17.60 14.86
C PRO A 385 -21.44 18.68 14.19
N ILE A 386 -20.32 18.33 13.55
CA ILE A 386 -19.46 19.32 12.87
C ILE A 386 -20.21 20.10 11.79
N ALA A 387 -21.29 19.56 11.23
CA ALA A 387 -22.16 20.25 10.28
C ALA A 387 -22.84 21.50 10.88
N GLY A 388 -22.93 21.60 12.21
CA GLY A 388 -23.40 22.80 12.92
C GLY A 388 -22.29 23.78 13.29
N ILE A 389 -21.04 23.51 12.91
CA ILE A 389 -19.88 24.33 13.22
C ILE A 389 -19.39 25.02 11.95
N SER A 390 -19.52 26.34 11.92
CA SER A 390 -18.97 27.17 10.86
C SER A 390 -17.45 27.21 10.96
N ASN A 391 -16.76 27.08 9.83
CA ASN A 391 -15.30 27.18 9.75
C ASN A 391 -14.58 26.27 10.78
N ILE A 392 -14.93 24.97 10.76
CA ILE A 392 -14.45 23.96 11.72
C ILE A 392 -12.93 23.93 11.88
N ASP A 393 -12.17 24.21 10.82
CA ASP A 393 -10.71 24.18 10.89
C ASP A 393 -10.14 25.39 11.63
N LEU A 394 -10.74 26.58 11.45
CA LEU A 394 -10.42 27.75 12.29
C LEU A 394 -10.81 27.50 13.75
N PHE A 395 -11.98 26.89 14.01
CA PHE A 395 -12.40 26.50 15.35
C PHE A 395 -11.35 25.58 16.02
N ARG A 396 -10.91 24.53 15.33
CA ARG A 396 -9.89 23.60 15.83
C ARG A 396 -8.57 24.32 16.12
N ALA A 397 -8.10 25.16 15.20
CA ALA A 397 -6.87 25.92 15.36
C ALA A 397 -6.95 26.87 16.58
N PHE A 398 -8.09 27.53 16.76
CA PHE A 398 -8.35 28.42 17.89
C PHE A 398 -8.38 27.66 19.22
N VAL A 399 -9.13 26.56 19.31
CA VAL A 399 -9.19 25.71 20.51
C VAL A 399 -7.83 25.12 20.87
N ALA A 400 -7.05 24.69 19.88
CA ALA A 400 -5.68 24.19 20.11
C ALA A 400 -4.78 25.27 20.73
N ARG A 401 -4.88 26.52 20.27
CA ARG A 401 -4.13 27.64 20.85
C ARG A 401 -4.54 27.95 22.29
N MET A 402 -5.84 27.89 22.61
CA MET A 402 -6.31 28.00 23.99
C MET A 402 -5.74 26.89 24.88
N GLN A 403 -5.77 25.64 24.42
CA GLN A 403 -5.28 24.49 25.19
C GLN A 403 -3.78 24.51 25.41
N SER A 404 -3.02 25.15 24.51
CA SER A 404 -1.57 25.34 24.67
C SER A 404 -1.19 26.41 25.70
N GLY A 405 -2.16 27.13 26.30
CA GLY A 405 -1.91 28.22 27.23
C GLY A 405 -1.41 29.52 26.59
N ILE A 406 -1.41 29.61 25.25
CA ILE A 406 -1.00 30.83 24.53
C ILE A 406 -2.07 31.94 24.62
N ILE A 407 -3.33 31.57 24.89
CA ILE A 407 -4.50 32.48 24.91
C ILE A 407 -5.07 32.61 26.34
N VAL A 408 -4.52 31.93 27.35
CA VAL A 408 -5.08 31.94 28.72
C VAL A 408 -4.26 32.82 29.65
#